data_AF-A0A531KQC3-F1
#
_entry.id   AF-A0A531KQC3-F1
#
_cell.length_a   1.000
_cell.length_b   1.000
_cell.length_c   1.000
_cell.angle_alpha   90.00
_cell.angle_beta   90.00
_cell.angle_gamma   90.00
#
_symmetry.space_group_name_H-M   'P 1'
#
loop_
_entity.id
_entity.type
_entity.pdbx_description
1 polymer ?
#
loop_
_entity_poly.entity_id
_entity_poly.type
_entity_poly.pdbx_seq_one_letter_code
_entity_poly.pdbx_strand_id
1 'polypeptide(L)'
;LGHQLGYNNILPVYAVLLLMAPTFLLFISYRPFTALALSGTLWLVAGIYQIAPPNYPEPGFWFLNPLSWQFLFNIGLASMLHIRRGGAIPLNRWLVGAAAVYVATALVWVHSPLWGHVSWLNLPVVLTGFDKTFLSLPRLLHILAVSYLIVAFPSVSNLFRTGRDHPLAILGKRSLPVFITGTLIAMAAQVMKLINPGGFAYDSLLISAGIAMQFALAYYLEWLSAIGGNSKPVRNEAPPVHASFGVGMAAGMN
;
A
#
# COMPACT_ATOMS: atom_id res chain seq x y z
N LEU A 1 20.76 4.56 -14.13
CA LEU A 1 19.32 4.46 -13.73
C LEU A 1 18.91 3.07 -13.22
N GLY A 2 19.72 2.02 -13.40
CA GLY A 2 19.38 0.67 -12.88
C GLY A 2 19.82 0.38 -11.44
N HIS A 3 20.68 1.22 -10.84
CA HIS A 3 21.25 0.95 -9.51
C HIS A 3 20.24 1.27 -8.41
N GLN A 4 19.64 0.23 -7.85
CA GLN A 4 18.81 0.36 -6.66
C GLN A 4 19.71 0.27 -5.42
N LEU A 5 19.94 1.41 -4.74
CA LEU A 5 20.57 1.40 -3.41
C LEU A 5 19.63 0.64 -2.46
N GLY A 6 20.13 -0.30 -1.66
CA GLY A 6 19.30 -1.25 -0.89
C GLY A 6 18.09 -0.67 -0.15
N TYR A 7 18.21 0.54 0.40
CA TYR A 7 17.12 1.27 1.09
C TYR A 7 16.14 2.02 0.15
N ASN A 8 16.53 2.28 -1.09
CA ASN A 8 15.78 2.97 -2.15
C ASN A 8 15.07 2.03 -3.13
N ASN A 9 15.15 0.71 -2.92
CA ASN A 9 14.65 -0.30 -3.87
C ASN A 9 13.14 -0.22 -4.16
N ILE A 10 12.38 0.50 -3.33
CA ILE A 10 10.94 0.74 -3.52
C ILE A 10 10.63 1.99 -4.35
N LEU A 11 11.55 2.98 -4.41
CA LEU A 11 11.31 4.24 -5.12
C LEU A 11 11.00 4.07 -6.62
N PRO A 12 11.72 3.23 -7.38
CA PRO A 12 11.49 3.10 -8.81
C PRO A 12 10.07 2.64 -9.13
N VAL A 13 9.51 1.71 -8.35
CA VAL A 13 8.13 1.25 -8.58
C VAL A 13 7.14 2.36 -8.30
N TYR A 14 7.31 3.14 -7.23
CA TYR A 14 6.44 4.26 -6.91
C TYR A 14 6.46 5.33 -8.01
N ALA A 15 7.65 5.69 -8.49
CA ALA A 15 7.80 6.67 -9.56
C ALA A 15 7.10 6.22 -10.85
N VAL A 16 7.29 4.95 -11.25
CA VAL A 16 6.64 4.40 -12.45
C VAL A 16 5.12 4.35 -12.29
N LEU A 17 4.61 3.85 -11.16
CA LEU A 17 3.16 3.76 -10.94
C LEU A 17 2.50 5.14 -10.89
N LEU A 18 3.14 6.13 -10.28
CA LEU A 18 2.63 7.50 -10.24
C LEU A 18 2.68 8.18 -11.62
N LEU A 19 3.71 7.91 -12.41
CA LEU A 19 3.79 8.38 -13.79
C LEU A 19 2.68 7.78 -14.67
N MET A 20 2.36 6.49 -14.44
CA MET A 20 1.27 5.80 -15.14
C MET A 20 -0.12 6.10 -14.57
N ALA A 21 -0.21 6.71 -13.38
CA ALA A 21 -1.47 6.94 -12.67
C ALA A 21 -2.52 7.72 -13.48
N PRO A 22 -2.19 8.78 -14.27
CA PRO A 22 -3.17 9.46 -15.12
C PRO A 22 -3.81 8.51 -16.14
N THR A 23 -3.00 7.65 -16.76
CA THR A 23 -3.44 6.64 -17.72
C THR A 23 -4.36 5.62 -17.05
N PHE A 24 -3.96 5.09 -15.89
CA PHE A 24 -4.80 4.18 -15.12
C PHE A 24 -6.13 4.82 -14.70
N LEU A 25 -6.09 6.06 -14.22
CA LEU A 25 -7.28 6.83 -13.86
C LEU A 25 -8.24 6.97 -15.03
N LEU A 26 -7.74 7.31 -16.23
CA LEU A 26 -8.55 7.40 -17.44
C LEU A 26 -9.23 6.06 -17.72
N PHE A 27 -8.47 4.98 -17.89
CA PHE A 27 -9.05 3.66 -18.24
C PHE A 27 -10.04 3.14 -17.19
N ILE A 28 -9.69 3.23 -15.91
CA ILE A 28 -10.55 2.78 -14.80
C ILE A 28 -11.82 3.63 -14.72
N SER A 29 -11.74 4.92 -15.04
CA SER A 29 -12.91 5.81 -15.00
C SER A 29 -13.96 5.47 -16.06
N TYR A 30 -13.53 5.04 -17.26
CA TYR A 30 -14.44 4.66 -18.34
C TYR A 30 -14.91 3.20 -18.24
N ARG A 31 -13.98 2.26 -18.05
CA ARG A 31 -14.27 0.81 -18.05
C ARG A 31 -13.49 0.09 -16.94
N PRO A 32 -13.96 0.18 -15.67
CA PRO A 32 -13.22 -0.36 -14.53
C PRO A 32 -12.97 -1.86 -14.61
N PHE A 33 -13.96 -2.64 -15.04
CA PHE A 33 -13.82 -4.09 -15.19
C PHE A 33 -12.77 -4.46 -16.24
N THR A 34 -12.81 -3.85 -17.43
CA THR A 34 -11.84 -4.10 -18.49
C THR A 34 -10.43 -3.69 -18.07
N ALA A 35 -10.29 -2.55 -17.41
CA ALA A 35 -9.00 -2.07 -16.91
C ALA A 35 -8.40 -3.04 -15.88
N LEU A 36 -9.20 -3.54 -14.94
CA LEU A 36 -8.77 -4.52 -13.94
C LEU A 36 -8.45 -5.88 -14.58
N ALA A 37 -9.25 -6.34 -15.55
CA ALA A 37 -8.98 -7.60 -16.25
C ALA A 37 -7.67 -7.55 -17.05
N LEU A 38 -7.42 -6.45 -17.76
CA LEU A 38 -6.15 -6.24 -18.48
C LEU A 38 -4.97 -6.16 -17.51
N SER A 39 -5.14 -5.41 -16.42
CA SER A 39 -4.13 -5.26 -15.38
C SER A 39 -3.80 -6.60 -14.68
N GLY A 40 -4.82 -7.41 -14.39
CA GLY A 40 -4.67 -8.75 -13.83
C GLY A 40 -4.04 -9.74 -14.82
N THR A 41 -4.38 -9.66 -16.10
CA THR A 41 -3.74 -10.47 -17.15
C THR A 41 -2.26 -10.12 -17.27
N LEU A 42 -1.91 -8.83 -17.28
CA LEU A 42 -0.53 -8.37 -17.30
C LEU A 42 0.24 -8.86 -16.06
N TRP A 43 -0.35 -8.76 -14.87
CA TRP A 43 0.22 -9.29 -13.63
C TRP A 43 0.49 -10.79 -13.71
N LEU A 44 -0.48 -11.56 -14.21
CA LEU A 44 -0.36 -13.01 -14.32
C LEU A 44 0.70 -13.43 -15.35
N VAL A 45 0.70 -12.81 -16.54
CA VAL A 45 1.69 -13.06 -17.59
C VAL A 45 3.09 -12.68 -17.11
N ALA A 46 3.26 -11.50 -16.51
CA ALA A 46 4.54 -11.07 -15.97
C ALA A 46 5.04 -12.00 -14.86
N GLY A 47 4.14 -12.52 -14.02
CA GLY A 47 4.48 -13.47 -12.96
C GLY A 47 4.80 -14.89 -13.45
N ILE A 48 4.08 -15.41 -14.46
CA ILE A 48 4.34 -16.75 -15.02
C ILE A 48 5.66 -16.76 -15.79
N TYR A 49 5.87 -15.78 -16.67
CA TYR A 49 7.07 -15.69 -17.51
C TYR A 49 8.23 -14.93 -16.88
N GLN A 50 8.09 -14.52 -15.61
CA GLN A 50 9.10 -13.78 -14.85
C GLN A 50 9.61 -12.53 -15.59
N ILE A 51 8.69 -11.81 -16.25
CA ILE A 51 8.99 -10.59 -17.01
C ILE A 51 9.08 -9.42 -16.03
N ALA A 52 10.29 -8.96 -15.74
CA ALA A 52 10.53 -7.79 -14.92
C ALA A 52 11.72 -6.97 -15.45
N PRO A 53 11.78 -5.66 -15.14
CA PRO A 53 12.95 -4.86 -15.45
C PRO A 53 14.21 -5.44 -14.79
N PRO A 54 15.33 -5.55 -15.51
CA PRO A 54 16.57 -6.08 -14.95
C PRO A 54 17.16 -5.09 -13.95
N ASN A 55 17.73 -5.62 -12.87
CA ASN A 55 18.54 -4.84 -11.93
C ASN A 55 19.95 -4.64 -12.53
N TYR A 56 20.58 -3.51 -12.24
CA TYR A 56 21.95 -3.23 -12.67
C TYR A 56 22.63 -2.37 -11.61
N PRO A 57 23.84 -2.65 -11.13
CA PRO A 57 24.82 -3.61 -11.66
C PRO A 57 24.65 -5.03 -11.11
N GLU A 58 23.90 -5.20 -10.03
CA GLU A 58 23.64 -6.52 -9.45
C GLU A 58 22.77 -7.37 -10.38
N PRO A 59 23.07 -8.68 -10.53
CA PRO A 59 22.24 -9.58 -11.32
C PRO A 59 20.84 -9.75 -10.70
N GLY A 60 19.85 -10.01 -11.56
CA GLY A 60 18.47 -10.27 -11.16
C GLY A 60 17.48 -9.20 -11.62
N PHE A 61 16.34 -9.12 -10.95
CA PHE A 61 15.25 -8.20 -11.27
C PHE A 61 15.15 -7.06 -10.27
N TRP A 62 14.43 -6.01 -10.65
CA TRP A 62 14.03 -4.96 -9.71
C TRP A 62 13.34 -5.55 -8.49
N PHE A 63 13.58 -4.96 -7.32
CA PHE A 63 13.04 -5.46 -6.06
C PHE A 63 11.52 -5.62 -6.07
N LEU A 64 10.80 -4.63 -6.62
CA LEU A 64 9.36 -4.72 -6.92
C LEU A 64 9.16 -4.50 -8.43
N ASN A 65 8.47 -5.44 -9.10
CA ASN A 65 8.18 -5.36 -10.51
C ASN A 65 6.98 -4.43 -10.77
N PRO A 66 7.13 -3.31 -11.49
CA PRO A 66 6.02 -2.41 -11.81
C PRO A 66 4.89 -3.10 -12.58
N LEU A 67 5.19 -4.10 -13.43
CA LEU A 67 4.18 -4.84 -14.21
C LEU A 67 3.27 -5.71 -13.33
N SER A 68 3.79 -6.17 -12.19
CA SER A 68 3.01 -6.95 -11.23
C SER A 68 2.30 -6.04 -10.21
N TRP A 69 3.03 -5.08 -9.64
CA TRP A 69 2.52 -4.21 -8.58
C TRP A 69 1.47 -3.21 -9.05
N GLN A 70 1.43 -2.89 -10.35
CA GLN A 70 0.36 -2.08 -10.93
C GLN A 70 -1.04 -2.68 -10.73
N PHE A 71 -1.16 -4.01 -10.58
CA PHE A 71 -2.46 -4.63 -10.37
C PHE A 71 -3.07 -4.29 -9.02
N LEU A 72 -2.30 -4.41 -7.94
CA LEU A 72 -2.74 -3.96 -6.61
C LEU A 72 -3.05 -2.47 -6.59
N PHE A 73 -2.22 -1.66 -7.26
CA PHE A 73 -2.45 -0.23 -7.41
C PHE A 73 -3.79 0.05 -8.10
N ASN A 74 -4.08 -0.63 -9.21
CA ASN A 74 -5.32 -0.47 -9.96
C ASN A 74 -6.55 -0.96 -9.19
N ILE A 75 -6.44 -2.04 -8.40
CA ILE A 75 -7.53 -2.47 -7.50
C ILE A 75 -7.85 -1.37 -6.49
N GLY A 76 -6.83 -0.79 -5.84
CA GLY A 76 -7.01 0.31 -4.90
C GLY A 76 -7.63 1.55 -5.57
N LEU A 77 -7.15 1.90 -6.77
CA LEU A 77 -7.63 3.04 -7.55
C LEU A 77 -9.10 2.87 -7.98
N ALA A 78 -9.46 1.68 -8.49
CA ALA A 78 -10.83 1.34 -8.87
C ALA A 78 -11.76 1.33 -7.65
N SER A 79 -11.32 0.77 -6.52
CA SER A 79 -12.08 0.76 -5.27
C SER A 79 -12.36 2.19 -4.78
N MET A 80 -11.34 3.04 -4.76
CA MET A 80 -11.51 4.44 -4.35
C MET A 80 -12.43 5.22 -5.29
N LEU A 81 -12.32 5.02 -6.60
CA LEU A 81 -13.17 5.69 -7.57
C LEU A 81 -14.63 5.21 -7.47
N HIS A 82 -14.85 3.91 -7.22
CA HIS A 82 -16.18 3.35 -6.97
C HIS A 82 -16.82 3.98 -5.73
N ILE A 83 -16.08 4.08 -4.61
CA ILE A 83 -16.55 4.72 -3.38
C ILE A 83 -16.84 6.21 -3.61
N ARG A 84 -15.96 6.92 -4.32
CA ARG A 84 -16.18 8.35 -4.65
C ARG A 84 -17.43 8.61 -5.51
N ARG A 85 -17.87 7.62 -6.28
CA ARG A 85 -19.11 7.68 -7.08
C ARG A 85 -20.37 7.35 -6.28
N GLY A 86 -20.24 7.14 -4.96
CA GLY A 86 -21.35 6.77 -4.08
C GLY A 86 -21.55 5.25 -3.94
N GLY A 87 -20.66 4.44 -4.53
CA GLY A 87 -20.66 2.99 -4.30
C GLY A 87 -20.20 2.63 -2.90
N ALA A 88 -20.60 1.45 -2.44
CA ALA A 88 -20.14 0.88 -1.18
C ALA A 88 -19.54 -0.50 -1.44
N ILE A 89 -18.47 -0.85 -0.71
CA ILE A 89 -17.92 -2.19 -0.77
C ILE A 89 -18.90 -3.14 -0.06
N PRO A 90 -19.46 -4.15 -0.74
CA PRO A 90 -20.43 -5.04 -0.13
C PRO A 90 -19.78 -5.86 0.99
N LEU A 91 -20.40 -5.83 2.16
CA LEU A 91 -19.98 -6.59 3.32
C LEU A 91 -20.74 -7.92 3.38
N ASN A 92 -20.03 -9.03 3.26
CA ASN A 92 -20.56 -10.37 3.36
C ASN A 92 -19.90 -11.08 4.55
N ARG A 93 -20.71 -11.54 5.52
CA ARG A 93 -20.24 -12.26 6.72
C ARG A 93 -19.33 -13.45 6.41
N TRP A 94 -19.60 -14.17 5.32
CA TRP A 94 -18.79 -15.30 4.89
C TRP A 94 -17.43 -14.86 4.39
N LEU A 95 -17.39 -13.75 3.64
CA LEU A 95 -16.15 -13.19 3.13
C LEU A 95 -15.32 -12.56 4.26
N VAL A 96 -15.97 -11.95 5.26
CA VAL A 96 -15.30 -11.46 6.47
C VAL A 96 -14.68 -12.61 7.24
N GLY A 97 -15.43 -13.70 7.46
CA GLY A 97 -14.92 -14.92 8.10
C GLY A 97 -13.75 -15.52 7.33
N ALA A 98 -13.88 -15.66 6.00
CA ALA A 98 -12.82 -16.17 5.14
C ALA A 98 -11.56 -15.28 5.18
N ALA A 99 -11.72 -13.95 5.12
CA ALA A 99 -10.61 -13.01 5.23
C ALA A 99 -9.92 -13.08 6.61
N ALA A 100 -10.69 -13.20 7.69
CA ALA A 100 -10.17 -13.32 9.04
C ALA A 100 -9.37 -14.62 9.23
N VAL A 101 -9.93 -15.75 8.76
CA VAL A 101 -9.25 -17.05 8.76
C VAL A 101 -7.96 -16.95 7.93
N TYR A 102 -8.03 -16.39 6.73
CA TYR A 102 -6.86 -16.26 5.86
C TYR A 102 -5.73 -15.44 6.51
N VAL A 103 -6.06 -14.29 7.11
CA VAL A 103 -5.08 -13.45 7.82
C VAL A 103 -4.50 -14.16 9.04
N ALA A 104 -5.33 -14.85 9.83
CA ALA A 104 -4.86 -15.63 10.98
C ALA A 104 -3.95 -16.78 10.55
N THR A 105 -4.31 -17.52 9.50
CA THR A 105 -3.49 -18.57 8.91
C THR A 105 -2.17 -18.00 8.39
N ALA A 106 -2.20 -16.85 7.70
CA ALA A 106 -0.98 -16.20 7.23
C ALA A 106 -0.06 -15.80 8.40
N LEU A 107 -0.61 -15.28 9.50
CA LEU A 107 0.15 -14.94 10.70
C LEU A 107 0.82 -16.17 11.32
N VAL A 108 0.06 -17.25 11.51
CA VAL A 108 0.59 -18.52 12.04
C VAL A 108 1.66 -19.07 11.10
N TRP A 109 1.41 -19.06 9.79
CA TRP A 109 2.33 -19.55 8.77
C TRP A 109 3.67 -18.80 8.80
N VAL A 110 3.65 -17.46 8.85
CA VAL A 110 4.86 -16.61 8.94
C VAL A 110 5.71 -16.91 10.17
N HIS A 111 5.08 -17.21 11.30
CA HIS A 111 5.77 -17.51 12.55
C HIS A 111 6.03 -19.00 12.77
N SER A 112 5.64 -19.86 11.83
CA SER A 112 5.85 -21.30 11.92
C SER A 112 7.15 -21.74 11.24
N PRO A 113 7.73 -22.88 11.66
CA PRO A 113 8.86 -23.51 10.96
C PRO A 113 8.54 -23.95 9.52
N LEU A 114 7.26 -23.94 9.13
CA LEU A 114 6.80 -24.31 7.79
C LEU A 114 7.06 -23.21 6.75
N TRP A 115 7.51 -22.03 7.19
CA TRP A 115 7.88 -20.93 6.32
C TRP A 115 8.98 -21.33 5.31
N GLY A 116 8.71 -21.12 4.03
CA GLY A 116 9.65 -21.47 2.94
C GLY A 116 9.38 -22.83 2.28
N HIS A 117 8.59 -23.71 2.88
CA HIS A 117 8.11 -24.94 2.24
C HIS A 117 6.81 -24.65 1.49
N VAL A 118 6.90 -24.12 0.28
CA VAL A 118 5.74 -23.52 -0.42
C VAL A 118 5.46 -24.20 -1.77
N SER A 119 6.39 -25.01 -2.26
CA SER A 119 6.32 -25.68 -3.56
C SER A 119 5.53 -27.00 -3.56
N TRP A 120 4.57 -27.21 -2.65
CA TRP A 120 3.80 -28.47 -2.59
C TRP A 120 2.98 -28.78 -3.86
N LEU A 121 2.64 -27.75 -4.64
CA LEU A 121 1.72 -27.86 -5.79
C LEU A 121 2.40 -27.76 -7.16
N ASN A 122 3.73 -27.63 -7.26
CA ASN A 122 4.47 -27.43 -8.54
C ASN A 122 3.88 -26.34 -9.46
N LEU A 123 3.14 -25.37 -8.90
CA LEU A 123 2.57 -24.24 -9.63
C LEU A 123 3.60 -23.11 -9.79
N PRO A 124 3.41 -22.20 -10.77
CA PRO A 124 4.25 -21.02 -10.93
C PRO A 124 4.40 -20.21 -9.63
N VAL A 125 5.59 -19.64 -9.42
CA VAL A 125 5.94 -18.87 -8.20
C VAL A 125 4.96 -17.72 -7.93
N VAL A 126 4.36 -17.14 -8.96
CA VAL A 126 3.32 -16.11 -8.80
C VAL A 126 2.05 -16.64 -8.14
N LEU A 127 1.69 -17.92 -8.29
CA LEU A 127 0.44 -18.48 -7.77
C LEU A 127 0.59 -19.08 -6.37
N THR A 128 1.71 -19.73 -6.09
CA THR A 128 1.91 -20.44 -4.82
C THR A 128 3.00 -19.84 -3.95
N GLY A 129 3.97 -19.13 -4.52
CA GLY A 129 5.13 -18.62 -3.80
C GLY A 129 4.83 -17.45 -2.87
N PHE A 130 5.88 -17.00 -2.17
CA PHE A 130 5.88 -15.76 -1.36
C PHE A 130 6.69 -14.64 -2.01
N ASP A 131 6.87 -14.73 -3.32
CA ASP A 131 7.69 -13.76 -4.04
C ASP A 131 7.11 -12.34 -3.92
N LYS A 132 8.01 -11.40 -3.64
CA LYS A 132 7.68 -9.98 -3.48
C LYS A 132 7.84 -9.23 -4.80
N THR A 133 8.74 -9.69 -5.66
CA THR A 133 9.03 -9.02 -6.94
C THR A 133 7.81 -9.03 -7.84
N PHE A 134 7.19 -10.20 -8.04
CA PHE A 134 6.04 -10.44 -8.91
C PHE A 134 4.69 -10.35 -8.22
N LEU A 135 4.64 -9.87 -6.97
CA LEU A 135 3.41 -9.78 -6.17
C LEU A 135 2.65 -11.12 -6.21
N SER A 136 3.20 -12.13 -5.55
CA SER A 136 2.57 -13.45 -5.49
C SER A 136 1.11 -13.41 -5.00
N LEU A 137 0.29 -14.33 -5.50
CA LEU A 137 -1.13 -14.41 -5.20
C LEU A 137 -1.41 -14.53 -3.69
N PRO A 138 -0.68 -15.32 -2.89
CA PRO A 138 -0.89 -15.35 -1.44
C PRO A 138 -0.68 -13.98 -0.79
N ARG A 139 0.31 -13.20 -1.27
CA ARG A 139 0.58 -11.84 -0.81
C ARG A 139 -0.52 -10.87 -1.24
N LEU A 140 -0.97 -10.95 -2.48
CA LEU A 140 -2.08 -10.15 -2.99
C LEU A 140 -3.35 -10.40 -2.17
N LEU A 141 -3.74 -11.67 -2.00
CA LEU A 141 -4.91 -12.06 -1.21
C LEU A 141 -4.79 -11.60 0.24
N HIS A 142 -3.58 -11.64 0.83
CA HIS A 142 -3.37 -11.15 2.18
C HIS A 142 -3.66 -9.65 2.30
N ILE A 143 -3.11 -8.84 1.39
CA ILE A 143 -3.33 -7.38 1.41
C ILE A 143 -4.81 -7.06 1.22
N LEU A 144 -5.50 -7.76 0.31
CA LEU A 144 -6.93 -7.59 0.07
C LEU A 144 -7.77 -8.04 1.27
N ALA A 145 -7.43 -9.16 1.92
CA ALA A 145 -8.11 -9.66 3.10
C ALA A 145 -8.00 -8.67 4.27
N VAL A 146 -6.79 -8.19 4.60
CA VAL A 146 -6.59 -7.18 5.64
C VAL A 146 -7.37 -5.89 5.31
N SER A 147 -7.30 -5.43 4.07
CA SER A 147 -8.04 -4.23 3.62
C SER A 147 -9.55 -4.42 3.78
N TYR A 148 -10.07 -5.59 3.44
CA TYR A 148 -11.48 -5.93 3.59
C TYR A 148 -11.92 -5.96 5.06
N LEU A 149 -11.11 -6.52 5.96
CA LEU A 149 -11.40 -6.53 7.41
C LEU A 149 -11.39 -5.10 7.98
N ILE A 150 -10.46 -4.24 7.57
CA ILE A 150 -10.44 -2.83 7.99
C ILE A 150 -11.73 -2.11 7.58
N VAL A 151 -12.23 -2.38 6.37
CA VAL A 151 -13.52 -1.82 5.90
C VAL A 151 -14.71 -2.43 6.63
N ALA A 152 -14.66 -3.73 6.95
CA ALA A 152 -15.74 -4.46 7.59
C ALA A 152 -15.94 -4.12 9.08
N PHE A 153 -14.89 -3.66 9.77
CA PHE A 153 -14.94 -3.31 11.20
C PHE A 153 -14.82 -1.79 11.41
N PRO A 154 -15.95 -1.07 11.60
CA PRO A 154 -15.94 0.37 11.80
C PRO A 154 -15.13 0.83 13.01
N SER A 155 -15.02 0.00 14.06
CA SER A 155 -14.17 0.27 15.23
C SER A 155 -12.69 0.41 14.85
N VAL A 156 -12.19 -0.51 14.02
CA VAL A 156 -10.82 -0.50 13.50
C VAL A 156 -10.63 0.70 12.57
N SER A 157 -11.57 0.90 11.64
CA SER A 157 -11.50 2.06 10.72
C SER A 157 -11.52 3.38 11.48
N ASN A 158 -12.34 3.53 12.52
CA ASN A 158 -12.44 4.75 13.31
C ASN A 158 -11.19 4.99 14.17
N LEU A 159 -10.58 3.93 14.71
CA LEU A 159 -9.34 4.03 15.48
C LEU A 159 -8.20 4.65 14.66
N PHE A 160 -8.07 4.27 13.38
CA PHE A 160 -7.06 4.82 12.48
C PHE A 160 -7.51 6.08 11.73
N ARG A 161 -8.75 6.52 11.92
CA ARG A 161 -9.28 7.70 11.22
C ARG A 161 -8.79 8.96 11.92
N THR A 162 -7.78 9.59 11.32
CA THR A 162 -7.28 10.87 11.83
C THR A 162 -7.79 12.05 11.01
N GLY A 163 -7.89 13.22 11.65
CA GLY A 163 -8.26 14.47 10.98
C GLY A 163 -7.28 14.81 9.85
N ARG A 164 -7.74 15.54 8.82
CA ARG A 164 -6.92 15.92 7.66
C ARG A 164 -5.70 16.77 8.01
N ASP A 165 -5.81 17.54 9.10
CA ASP A 165 -4.78 18.44 9.60
C ASP A 165 -3.88 17.77 10.66
N HIS A 166 -4.13 16.49 10.95
CA HIS A 166 -3.28 15.75 11.87
C HIS A 166 -1.87 15.57 11.29
N PRO A 167 -0.79 15.72 12.10
CA PRO A 167 0.59 15.62 11.61
C PRO A 167 0.86 14.36 10.78
N LEU A 168 0.38 13.20 11.26
CA LEU A 168 0.52 11.92 10.55
C LEU A 168 -0.25 11.89 9.21
N ALA A 169 -1.41 12.55 9.14
CA ALA A 169 -2.17 12.64 7.90
C ALA A 169 -1.47 13.55 6.88
N ILE A 170 -0.89 14.67 7.33
CA ILE A 170 -0.08 15.58 6.49
C ILE A 170 1.15 14.85 5.95
N LEU A 171 1.86 14.13 6.81
CA LEU A 171 3.02 13.34 6.41
C LEU A 171 2.65 12.25 5.38
N GLY A 172 1.53 11.56 5.59
CA GLY A 172 1.01 10.56 4.65
C GLY A 172 0.59 11.12 3.29
N LYS A 173 -0.05 12.31 3.26
CA LYS A 173 -0.41 13.03 2.01
C LYS A 173 0.80 13.35 1.14
N ARG A 174 1.98 13.52 1.75
CA ARG A 174 3.25 13.87 1.08
C ARG A 174 4.29 12.75 1.19
N SER A 175 3.83 11.50 1.27
CA SER A 175 4.69 10.34 1.51
C SER A 175 5.87 10.22 0.55
N LEU A 176 5.70 10.47 -0.76
CA LEU A 176 6.80 10.34 -1.73
C LEU A 176 7.92 11.38 -1.49
N PRO A 177 7.67 12.72 -1.48
CA PRO A 177 8.70 13.69 -1.13
C PRO A 177 9.34 13.42 0.24
N VAL A 178 8.53 13.11 1.25
CA VAL A 178 9.02 12.81 2.61
C VAL A 178 9.93 11.60 2.64
N PHE A 179 9.62 10.55 1.87
CA PHE A 179 10.44 9.35 1.76
C PHE A 179 11.75 9.62 1.02
N ILE A 180 11.70 10.32 -0.11
CA ILE A 180 12.91 10.66 -0.89
C ILE A 180 13.86 11.50 -0.03
N THR A 181 13.37 12.58 0.56
CA THR A 181 14.18 13.45 1.42
C THR A 181 14.66 12.70 2.67
N GLY A 182 13.79 11.90 3.28
CA GLY A 182 14.17 11.05 4.42
C GLY A 182 15.31 10.10 4.10
N THR A 183 15.30 9.49 2.91
CA THR A 183 16.38 8.57 2.52
C THR A 183 17.68 9.31 2.26
N LEU A 184 17.64 10.50 1.64
CA LEU A 184 18.83 11.34 1.47
C LEU A 184 19.42 11.78 2.82
N ILE A 185 18.56 12.21 3.76
CA ILE A 185 18.97 12.56 5.13
C ILE A 185 19.58 11.35 5.84
N ALA A 186 18.97 10.16 5.71
CA ALA A 186 19.48 8.93 6.32
C ALA A 186 20.87 8.56 5.77
N MET A 187 21.09 8.70 4.47
CA MET A 187 22.41 8.49 3.86
C MET A 187 23.45 9.48 4.39
N ALA A 188 23.08 10.77 4.52
CA ALA A 188 23.96 11.78 5.12
C ALA A 188 24.28 11.47 6.59
N ALA A 189 23.28 11.09 7.39
CA ALA A 189 23.44 10.69 8.79
C ALA A 189 24.33 9.45 8.93
N GLN A 190 24.23 8.49 8.00
CA GLN A 190 25.10 7.31 7.98
C GLN A 190 26.57 7.71 7.74
N VAL A 191 26.84 8.63 6.82
CA VAL A 191 28.20 9.17 6.60
C VAL A 191 28.70 9.89 7.84
N MET A 192 27.85 10.71 8.48
CA MET A 192 28.20 11.40 9.72
C MET A 192 28.55 10.42 10.85
N LYS A 193 27.83 9.30 10.96
CA LYS A 193 28.12 8.21 11.92
C LYS A 193 29.41 7.45 11.64
N LEU A 194 29.81 7.33 10.37
CA LEU A 194 31.10 6.72 10.01
C LEU A 194 32.28 7.60 10.45
N ILE A 195 32.12 8.93 10.37
CA ILE A 195 33.15 9.90 10.76
C ILE A 195 33.17 10.10 12.27
N ASN A 196 32.00 10.19 12.88
CA ASN A 196 31.84 10.32 14.33
C ASN A 196 30.91 9.20 14.82
N PRO A 197 31.48 8.08 15.32
CA PRO A 197 30.70 6.98 15.88
C PRO A 197 29.77 7.43 17.01
N GLY A 198 30.04 8.57 17.66
CA GLY A 198 29.17 9.21 18.63
C GLY A 198 28.76 8.32 19.80
N GLY A 199 27.89 8.84 20.64
CA GLY A 199 27.20 8.08 21.68
C GLY A 199 25.69 8.26 21.58
N PHE A 200 24.94 7.71 22.53
CA PHE A 200 23.47 7.78 22.56
C PHE A 200 22.88 9.18 22.31
N ALA A 201 23.51 10.23 22.85
CA ALA A 201 23.07 11.61 22.66
C ALA A 201 23.18 12.07 21.19
N TYR A 202 24.27 11.70 20.51
CA TYR A 202 24.48 12.04 19.11
C TYR A 202 23.48 11.30 18.21
N ASP A 203 23.23 10.03 18.50
CA ASP A 203 22.26 9.21 17.75
C ASP A 203 20.84 9.74 17.93
N SER A 204 20.48 10.10 19.17
CA SER A 204 19.20 10.73 19.48
C SER A 204 19.03 12.06 18.75
N LEU A 205 20.09 12.87 18.69
CA LEU A 205 20.08 14.14 17.96
C LEU A 205 19.91 13.94 16.45
N LEU A 206 20.64 13.00 15.85
CA LEU A 206 20.51 12.69 14.42
C LEU A 206 19.11 12.20 14.07
N ILE A 207 18.55 11.29 14.86
CA ILE A 207 17.21 10.73 14.64
C ILE A 207 16.14 11.81 14.80
N SER A 208 16.19 12.57 15.90
CA SER A 208 15.20 13.63 16.16
C SER A 208 15.28 14.74 15.12
N ALA A 209 16.48 15.15 14.69
CA ALA A 209 16.66 16.11 13.60
C ALA A 209 16.11 15.57 12.28
N GLY A 210 16.37 14.30 11.95
CA GLY A 210 15.83 13.64 10.77
C GLY A 210 14.30 13.65 10.74
N ILE A 211 13.67 13.26 11.85
CA ILE A 211 12.21 13.28 12.01
C ILE A 211 11.67 14.71 11.87
N ALA A 212 12.30 15.68 12.56
CA ALA A 212 11.87 17.08 12.51
C ALA A 212 11.94 17.65 11.09
N MET A 213 13.01 17.36 10.34
CA MET A 213 13.15 17.79 8.95
C MET A 213 12.08 17.15 8.03
N GLN A 214 11.73 15.88 8.25
CA GLN A 214 10.66 15.22 7.50
C GLN A 214 9.29 15.87 7.75
N PHE A 215 8.96 16.19 9.01
CA PHE A 215 7.75 16.93 9.34
C PHE A 215 7.78 18.35 8.75
N ALA A 216 8.90 19.07 8.89
CA ALA A 216 9.04 20.42 8.35
C ALA A 216 8.79 20.44 6.84
N LEU A 217 9.34 19.48 6.09
CA LEU A 217 9.07 19.34 4.66
C LEU A 217 7.58 19.06 4.37
N ALA A 218 6.97 18.13 5.11
CA ALA A 218 5.56 17.79 4.92
C ALA A 218 4.65 19.00 5.13
N TYR A 219 4.88 19.77 6.21
CA TYR A 219 4.14 21.01 6.50
C TYR A 219 4.41 22.10 5.47
N TYR A 220 5.65 22.26 5.01
CA TYR A 220 6.00 23.22 3.97
C TYR A 220 5.26 22.94 2.65
N LEU A 221 5.22 21.68 2.21
CA LEU A 221 4.50 21.28 0.99
C LEU A 221 2.97 21.42 1.13
N GLU A 222 2.45 21.20 2.34
CA GLU A 222 1.04 21.41 2.64
C GLU A 222 0.69 22.90 2.55
N TRP A 223 1.50 23.76 3.16
CA TRP A 223 1.37 25.22 3.09
C TRP A 223 1.44 25.75 1.66
N LEU A 224 2.41 25.30 0.86
CA LEU A 224 2.51 25.65 -0.57
C LEU A 224 1.25 25.28 -1.36
N SER A 225 0.69 24.10 -1.08
CA SER A 225 -0.53 23.65 -1.76
C SER A 225 -1.77 24.46 -1.37
N ALA A 226 -1.80 24.96 -0.13
CA ALA A 226 -2.85 25.85 0.34
C ALA A 226 -2.80 27.22 -0.35
N ILE A 227 -1.61 27.77 -0.59
CA ILE A 227 -1.41 29.04 -1.29
C ILE A 227 -1.73 28.91 -2.78
N GLY A 228 -1.35 27.80 -3.42
CA GLY A 228 -1.56 27.57 -4.85
C GLY A 228 -3.01 27.33 -5.29
N GLY A 229 -4.01 27.61 -4.45
CA GLY A 229 -5.44 27.53 -4.81
C GLY A 229 -5.99 26.11 -5.01
N ASN A 230 -5.21 25.06 -4.73
CA ASN A 230 -5.62 23.67 -4.92
C ASN A 230 -6.42 23.09 -3.73
N SER A 231 -6.70 23.92 -2.73
CA SER A 231 -7.63 23.63 -1.63
C SER A 231 -9.06 23.70 -2.15
N LYS A 232 -9.49 22.71 -2.92
CA LYS A 232 -10.92 22.51 -3.19
C LYS A 232 -11.63 22.36 -1.84
N PRO A 233 -12.56 23.26 -1.47
CA PRO A 233 -13.36 23.06 -0.27
C PRO A 233 -14.34 21.93 -0.59
N VAL A 234 -14.20 20.78 0.05
CA VAL A 234 -15.11 19.64 -0.18
C VAL A 234 -15.70 19.15 1.12
N ARG A 235 -16.98 19.53 1.28
CA ARG A 235 -18.04 19.06 2.16
C ARG A 235 -17.59 18.10 3.28
N ASN A 236 -17.47 18.66 4.49
CA ASN A 236 -17.44 17.92 5.73
C ASN A 236 -18.82 17.28 5.96
N GLU A 237 -19.07 16.12 5.39
CA GLU A 237 -20.12 15.20 5.82
C GLU A 237 -19.94 13.91 5.04
N ALA A 238 -19.14 13.00 5.58
CA ALA A 238 -19.34 11.59 5.28
C ALA A 238 -20.53 11.16 6.15
N PRO A 239 -21.67 10.75 5.58
CA PRO A 239 -22.78 10.26 6.37
C PRO A 239 -22.30 9.06 7.22
N PRO A 240 -22.84 8.89 8.44
CA PRO A 240 -22.51 7.74 9.26
C PRO A 240 -22.78 6.46 8.47
N VAL A 241 -21.80 5.55 8.47
CA VAL A 241 -21.97 4.20 7.93
C VAL A 241 -22.98 3.48 8.83
N HIS A 242 -24.26 3.55 8.47
CA HIS A 242 -25.28 2.70 9.06
C HIS A 242 -25.08 1.27 8.55
N ALA A 243 -24.21 0.52 9.21
CA ALA A 243 -24.26 -0.93 9.14
C ALA A 243 -25.42 -1.38 10.05
N SER A 244 -26.62 -1.55 9.49
CA SER A 244 -27.67 -2.28 10.18
C SER A 244 -27.23 -3.74 10.32
N PHE A 245 -26.63 -4.06 11.47
CA PHE A 245 -26.60 -5.43 11.96
C PHE A 245 -28.04 -5.83 12.31
N GLY A 246 -28.83 -6.14 11.29
CA GLY A 246 -30.12 -6.78 11.43
C GLY A 246 -29.92 -8.23 11.85
N VAL A 247 -29.75 -8.47 13.15
CA VAL A 247 -30.13 -9.74 13.76
C VAL A 247 -31.65 -9.78 13.68
N GLY A 248 -32.17 -10.36 12.61
CA GLY A 248 -33.58 -10.74 12.55
C GLY A 248 -33.83 -11.78 13.62
N MET A 249 -34.30 -11.35 14.79
CA MET A 249 -35.02 -12.23 15.71
C MET A 249 -36.21 -12.80 14.96
N ALA A 250 -36.19 -14.11 14.71
CA ALA A 250 -37.38 -14.87 14.41
C ALA A 250 -38.27 -14.84 15.66
N ALA A 251 -39.16 -13.86 15.72
CA ALA A 251 -40.29 -13.84 16.65
C ALA A 251 -41.49 -14.48 15.94
N GLY A 252 -42.16 -15.35 16.66
CA GLY A 252 -43.01 -16.42 16.13
C GLY A 252 -44.30 -15.98 15.45
N MET A 253 -44.84 -16.93 14.68
CA MET A 253 -46.26 -17.07 14.42
C MET A 253 -46.63 -18.52 14.75
N ASN A 254 -47.29 -18.69 15.89
CA ASN A 254 -48.32 -19.71 16.08
C ASN A 254 -49.66 -19.02 15.82
#